data_AF-A0A497XDV5-F1
#
_entry.id   AF-A0A497XDV5-F1
#
_cell.length_a   1.000
_cell.length_b   1.000
_cell.length_c   1.000
_cell.angle_alpha   90.00
_cell.angle_beta   90.00
_cell.angle_gamma   90.00
#
_symmetry.space_group_name_H-M   'P 1'
#
loop_
_entity.id
_entity.type
_entity.pdbx_description
1 polymer ?
#
loop_
_entity_poly.entity_id
_entity_poly.type
_entity_poly.pdbx_seq_one_letter_code
_entity_poly.pdbx_strand_id
1 'polypeptide(L)'
;MKRDAPKTAGVGAARPVYYVSDRPEAYEYAGELGRVEAQALARTIADHAAKRFPNIEFRIDSEWHSHDPVLSLVAAYIDSHWQHWATEMADSRQTA
;
A
#
# COMPACT_ATOMS: atom_id res chain seq x y z
N MET A 1 17.24 -9.76 -50.20
CA MET A 1 17.26 -9.78 -48.72
C MET A 1 16.10 -8.93 -48.22
N LYS A 2 15.09 -9.53 -47.58
CA LYS A 2 13.99 -8.78 -46.94
C LYS A 2 14.49 -8.29 -45.58
N ARG A 3 14.31 -7.01 -45.27
CA ARG A 3 14.60 -6.45 -43.94
C ARG A 3 13.36 -6.69 -43.09
N ASP A 4 13.47 -7.56 -42.10
CA ASP A 4 12.44 -7.69 -41.06
C ASP A 4 12.33 -6.35 -40.31
N ALA A 5 11.11 -5.84 -40.22
CA ALA A 5 10.79 -4.68 -39.41
C ALA A 5 11.06 -4.99 -37.93
N PRO A 6 11.51 -4.01 -37.12
CA PRO A 6 11.66 -4.22 -35.69
C PRO A 6 10.30 -4.57 -35.09
N LYS A 7 10.19 -5.78 -34.52
CA LYS A 7 9.08 -6.21 -33.68
C LYS A 7 9.03 -5.25 -32.49
N THR A 8 8.13 -4.29 -32.52
CA THR A 8 7.75 -3.51 -31.33
C THR A 8 7.18 -4.49 -30.31
N ALA A 9 8.04 -5.03 -29.46
CA ALA A 9 7.62 -5.62 -28.20
C ALA A 9 6.91 -4.50 -27.45
N GLY A 10 5.59 -4.58 -27.35
CA GLY A 10 4.81 -3.70 -26.49
C GLY A 10 5.32 -3.90 -25.07
N VAL A 11 6.12 -2.94 -24.58
CA VAL A 11 6.47 -2.85 -23.17
C VAL A 11 5.16 -2.49 -22.48
N GLY A 12 4.49 -3.49 -21.90
CA GLY A 12 3.37 -3.23 -21.00
C GLY A 12 3.86 -2.28 -19.92
N ALA A 13 3.26 -1.10 -19.82
CA ALA A 13 3.65 -0.11 -18.83
C ALA A 13 3.67 -0.77 -17.45
N ALA A 14 4.81 -0.67 -16.75
CA ALA A 14 4.91 -1.18 -15.38
C ALA A 14 3.84 -0.48 -14.52
N ARG A 15 3.13 -1.25 -13.69
CA ARG A 15 2.11 -0.68 -12.79
C ARG A 15 2.80 0.28 -11.82
N PRO A 16 2.21 1.46 -11.53
CA PRO A 16 2.70 2.32 -10.47
C PRO A 16 2.72 1.57 -9.13
N VAL A 17 3.73 1.83 -8.30
CA VAL A 17 3.93 1.14 -7.01
C VAL A 17 3.65 2.12 -5.87
N TYR A 18 2.80 1.74 -4.93
CA TYR A 18 2.58 2.44 -3.68
C TYR A 18 3.21 1.66 -2.52
N TYR A 19 4.02 2.32 -1.71
CA TYR A 19 4.68 1.71 -0.56
C TYR A 19 3.91 2.04 0.73
N VAL A 20 3.48 1.00 1.44
CA VAL A 20 2.84 1.09 2.76
C VAL A 20 3.89 0.78 3.82
N SER A 21 4.12 1.70 4.74
CA SER A 21 5.17 1.52 5.75
C SER A 21 4.77 0.47 6.80
N ASP A 22 5.66 -0.45 7.16
CA ASP A 22 5.46 -1.37 8.30
C ASP A 22 6.00 -0.83 9.64
N ARG A 23 6.36 0.45 9.65
CA ARG A 23 6.91 1.14 10.81
C ARG A 23 5.80 1.63 11.73
N PRO A 24 5.87 1.36 13.05
CA PRO A 24 4.99 1.99 14.03
C PRO A 24 4.89 3.51 13.91
N GLU A 25 6.01 4.17 13.63
CA GLU A 25 6.11 5.63 13.57
C GLU A 25 5.37 6.24 12.37
N ALA A 26 4.95 5.43 11.40
CA ALA A 26 4.12 5.88 10.29
C ALA A 26 2.63 6.03 10.70
N TYR A 27 2.25 5.59 11.89
CA TYR A 27 0.87 5.53 12.34
C TYR A 27 0.68 6.34 13.63
N GLU A 28 -0.04 7.46 13.54
CA GLU A 28 -0.50 8.19 14.73
C GLU A 28 -1.75 7.50 15.31
N TYR A 29 -1.56 6.31 15.87
CA TYR A 29 -2.63 5.51 16.45
C TYR A 29 -2.76 5.81 17.95
N ALA A 30 -4.00 5.83 18.46
CA ALA A 30 -4.28 6.20 19.85
C ALA A 30 -3.67 5.22 20.89
N GLY A 31 -3.28 4.02 20.47
CA GLY A 31 -2.41 3.12 21.23
C GLY A 31 -1.05 2.98 20.55
N GLU A 32 0.03 2.89 21.33
CA GLU A 32 1.36 2.60 20.77
C GLU A 32 1.33 1.27 20.02
N LEU A 33 1.52 1.29 18.70
CA LEU A 33 1.61 0.06 17.90
C LEU A 33 3.02 -0.54 18.06
N GLY A 34 3.10 -1.81 18.41
CA GLY A 34 4.32 -2.58 18.28
C GLY A 34 4.65 -2.86 16.81
N ARG A 35 5.90 -3.22 16.51
CA ARG A 35 6.34 -3.54 15.14
C ARG A 35 5.52 -4.63 14.44
N VAL A 36 5.10 -5.66 15.19
CA VAL A 36 4.26 -6.75 14.67
C VAL A 36 2.87 -6.22 14.28
N GLU A 37 2.32 -5.33 15.09
CA GLU A 37 0.99 -4.74 14.83
C GLU A 37 1.03 -3.76 13.67
N ALA A 38 2.08 -2.94 13.58
CA ALA A 38 2.31 -2.05 12.44
C ALA A 38 2.46 -2.84 11.13
N GLN A 39 3.15 -3.98 11.14
CA GLN A 39 3.26 -4.85 9.98
C GLN A 39 1.92 -5.50 9.60
N ALA A 40 1.12 -5.92 10.59
CA ALA A 40 -0.22 -6.45 10.34
C ALA A 40 -1.15 -5.38 9.76
N LEU A 41 -1.11 -4.16 10.31
CA LEU A 41 -1.86 -3.02 9.82
C LEU A 41 -1.45 -2.64 8.39
N ALA A 42 -0.16 -2.62 8.08
CA ALA A 42 0.35 -2.35 6.74
C ALA A 42 -0.19 -3.35 5.71
N ARG A 43 -0.31 -4.63 6.07
CA ARG A 43 -0.93 -5.67 5.23
C ARG A 43 -2.41 -5.41 5.02
N THR A 44 -3.14 -5.11 6.09
CA THR A 44 -4.57 -4.75 6.01
C THR A 44 -4.79 -3.55 5.09
N ILE A 45 -3.99 -2.49 5.24
CA ILE A 45 -4.05 -1.31 4.38
C ILE A 45 -3.82 -1.70 2.92
N ALA A 46 -2.75 -2.46 2.63
CA ALA A 46 -2.43 -2.89 1.27
C ALA A 46 -3.57 -3.72 0.65
N ASP A 47 -4.14 -4.67 1.40
CA ASP A 47 -5.22 -5.53 0.93
C ASP A 47 -6.51 -4.74 0.65
N HIS A 48 -6.87 -3.79 1.51
CA HIS A 48 -8.05 -2.94 1.31
C HIS A 48 -7.84 -1.96 0.15
N ALA A 49 -6.68 -1.32 0.07
CA ALA A 49 -6.35 -0.38 -1.00
C ALA A 49 -6.26 -1.08 -2.37
N ALA A 50 -5.72 -2.30 -2.43
CA ALA A 50 -5.63 -3.08 -3.66
C ALA A 50 -7.01 -3.42 -4.26
N LYS A 51 -8.04 -3.65 -3.42
CA LYS A 51 -9.43 -3.84 -3.88
C LYS A 51 -9.99 -2.58 -4.53
N ARG A 52 -9.60 -1.40 -4.02
CA ARG A 52 -10.05 -0.09 -4.52
C ARG A 52 -9.28 0.38 -5.76
N PHE A 53 -8.00 0.02 -5.86
CA PHE A 53 -7.05 0.47 -6.88
C PHE A 53 -6.34 -0.72 -7.56
N PRO A 54 -7.03 -1.53 -8.39
CA PRO A 54 -6.47 -2.77 -8.95
C PRO A 54 -5.30 -2.57 -9.94
N ASN A 55 -5.10 -1.34 -10.43
CA ASN A 55 -4.01 -0.99 -11.35
C ASN A 55 -2.73 -0.53 -10.63
N ILE A 56 -2.75 -0.43 -9.30
CA ILE A 56 -1.61 -0.04 -8.46
C ILE A 56 -1.04 -1.31 -7.81
N GLU A 57 0.28 -1.43 -7.82
CA GLU A 57 0.99 -2.44 -7.05
C GLU A 57 1.24 -1.92 -5.64
N PHE A 58 0.84 -2.66 -4.61
CA PHE A 58 1.09 -2.29 -3.22
C PHE A 58 2.26 -3.11 -2.67
N ARG A 59 3.27 -2.44 -2.14
CA ARG A 59 4.41 -3.07 -1.47
C ARG A 59 4.49 -2.58 -0.03
N ILE A 60 5.06 -3.42 0.83
CA ILE A 60 5.26 -3.13 2.23
C ILE A 60 6.76 -3.15 2.51
N ASP A 61 7.27 -2.08 3.10
CA ASP A 61 8.66 -2.00 3.56
C ASP A 61 8.82 -1.04 4.74
N SER A 62 10.05 -0.94 5.25
CA SER A 62 10.40 -0.06 6.37
C SER A 62 11.10 1.23 5.92
N GLU A 63 11.10 1.56 4.63
CA GLU A 63 11.78 2.75 4.11
C GLU A 63 10.86 3.98 4.13
N TRP A 64 11.46 5.17 4.30
CA TRP A 64 10.71 6.42 4.17
C TRP A 64 10.68 6.83 2.70
N HIS A 65 9.48 6.79 2.12
CA HIS A 65 9.25 7.22 0.75
C HIS A 65 8.64 8.61 0.73
N SER A 66 9.04 9.43 -0.25
CA SER A 66 8.32 10.67 -0.53
C SER A 66 6.99 10.36 -1.21
N HIS A 67 5.95 11.13 -0.92
CA HIS A 67 4.67 10.99 -1.62
C HIS A 67 4.87 11.25 -3.12
N ASP A 68 4.50 10.26 -3.94
CA ASP A 68 4.40 10.44 -5.39
C ASP A 68 3.11 11.24 -5.69
N PRO A 69 3.19 12.43 -6.32
CA PRO A 69 2.02 13.22 -6.66
C PRO A 69 1.00 12.47 -7.53
N VAL A 70 1.46 11.52 -8.36
CA VAL A 70 0.61 10.68 -9.21
C VAL A 70 -0.28 9.77 -8.37
N LEU A 71 0.15 9.40 -7.17
CA LEU A 71 -0.55 8.50 -6.25
C LEU A 71 -1.30 9.25 -5.13
N SER A 72 -1.49 10.56 -5.25
CA SER A 72 -2.17 11.38 -4.23
C SER A 72 -3.56 10.87 -3.87
N LEU A 73 -4.31 10.32 -4.84
CA LEU A 73 -5.63 9.74 -4.59
C LEU A 73 -5.56 8.45 -3.76
N VAL A 74 -4.49 7.66 -3.92
CA VAL A 74 -4.24 6.46 -3.12
C VAL A 74 -3.90 6.87 -1.69
N ALA A 75 -2.99 7.83 -1.53
CA ALA A 75 -2.61 8.38 -0.24
C ALA A 75 -3.81 8.95 0.53
N ALA A 76 -4.63 9.80 -0.11
CA ALA A 76 -5.83 10.38 0.52
C ALA A 76 -6.89 9.33 0.91
N TYR A 77 -7.01 8.26 0.11
CA TYR A 77 -7.91 7.15 0.45
C TYR A 77 -7.42 6.40 1.68
N ILE A 78 -6.13 6.03 1.72
CA ILE A 78 -5.54 5.34 2.87
C ILE A 78 -5.65 6.20 4.13
N ASP A 79 -5.29 7.48 4.03
CA ASP A 79 -5.33 8.45 5.13
C ASP A 79 -6.71 8.54 5.80
N SER A 80 -7.78 8.52 5.00
CA SER A 80 -9.16 8.61 5.50
C SER A 80 -9.74 7.30 6.05
N HIS A 81 -9.05 6.15 5.91
CA HIS A 81 -9.60 4.85 6.30
C HIS A 81 -8.72 4.04 7.25
N TRP A 82 -7.41 4.27 7.29
CA TRP A 82 -6.48 3.37 8.00
C TRP A 82 -6.79 3.25 9.50
N GLN A 83 -7.26 4.34 10.15
CA GLN A 83 -7.62 4.33 11.57
C GLN A 83 -8.82 3.41 11.86
N HIS A 84 -9.78 3.36 10.94
CA HIS A 84 -10.93 2.45 11.05
C HIS A 84 -10.46 0.99 10.96
N TRP A 85 -9.62 0.65 9.99
CA TRP A 85 -9.05 -0.69 9.85
C TRP A 85 -8.16 -1.10 11.03
N ALA A 86 -7.40 -0.15 11.59
CA ALA A 86 -6.62 -0.38 12.80
C ALA A 86 -7.52 -0.74 13.99
N THR A 87 -8.67 -0.09 14.12
CA THR A 87 -9.67 -0.40 15.15
C THR A 87 -10.31 -1.77 14.96
N GLU A 88 -10.73 -2.11 13.73
CA GLU A 88 -11.28 -3.43 13.41
C GLU A 88 -10.27 -4.57 13.73
N MET A 89 -8.98 -4.33 13.45
CA MET A 89 -7.90 -5.27 13.79
C MET A 89 -7.68 -5.40 15.30
N ALA A 90 -7.85 -4.32 16.07
CA ALA A 90 -7.76 -4.36 17.53
C ALA A 90 -8.93 -5.13 18.16
N ASP A 91 -10.16 -4.88 17.69
CA ASP A 91 -11.38 -5.52 18.20
C ASP A 91 -11.40 -7.02 17.93
N SER A 92 -10.97 -7.45 16.73
CA SER A 92 -10.90 -8.86 16.34
C SER A 92 -10.02 -9.72 17.25
N ARG A 93 -9.06 -9.11 17.95
CA ARG A 93 -8.15 -9.79 18.91
C ARG A 93 -8.76 -10.00 20.29
N GLN A 94 -9.80 -9.24 20.65
CA GLN A 94 -10.48 -9.40 21.94
C GLN A 94 -11.57 -10.49 21.90
N THR A 95 -12.01 -10.85 20.69
CA THR A 95 -13.08 -11.84 20.46
C THR A 95 -12.57 -13.24 20.08
N ALA A 96 -11.25 -13.43 19.96
CA ALA A 96 -10.60 -14.69 19.60
C ALA A 96 -9.95 -15.37 20.81
#